data_AF-A0A355QCW5-F1
#
_entry.id   AF-A0A355QCW5-F1
#
_cell.length_a   1.000
_cell.length_b   1.000
_cell.length_c   1.000
_cell.angle_alpha   90.00
_cell.angle_beta   90.00
_cell.angle_gamma   90.00
#
_symmetry.space_group_name_H-M   'P 1'
#
loop_
_entity.id
_entity.type
_entity.pdbx_description
1 polymer ?
#
loop_
_entity_poly.entity_id
_entity_poly.type
_entity_poly.pdbx_seq_one_letter_code
_entity_poly.pdbx_strand_id
1 'polypeptide(L)' 'EPLVASLAIKRLGQPDDHVGPVLFLLSDEAKWITGHVLAVDGGQVTRI' A
#
# COMPACT_ATOMS: atom_id res chain seq x y z
N GLU A 1 -20.96 -0.92 -3.32
CA GLU A 1 -20.18 -2.16 -3.50
C GLU A 1 -19.70 -2.70 -2.15
N PRO A 2 -20.08 -3.94 -1.79
CA PRO A 2 -19.68 -4.58 -0.53
C PRO A 2 -18.18 -4.54 -0.26
N LEU A 3 -17.35 -4.63 -1.32
CA LEU A 3 -15.90 -4.52 -1.24
C LEU A 3 -15.43 -3.17 -0.69
N VAL A 4 -15.92 -2.05 -1.23
CA VAL A 4 -15.49 -0.71 -0.81
C VAL A 4 -15.92 -0.42 0.63
N ALA A 5 -17.05 -1.00 1.05
CA ALA A 5 -17.55 -0.85 2.41
C ALA A 5 -16.63 -1.49 3.46
N SER A 6 -15.92 -2.58 3.12
CA SER A 6 -15.01 -3.28 4.04
C SER A 6 -13.63 -2.64 4.16
N LEU A 7 -13.19 -1.83 3.18
CA LEU A 7 -11.88 -1.16 3.23
C LEU A 7 -11.83 -0.09 4.34
N ALA A 8 -10.67 0.15 4.96
CA ALA A 8 -10.52 1.27 5.89
C ALA A 8 -10.69 2.62 5.17
N ILE A 9 -10.10 2.74 3.98
CA ILE A 9 -10.29 3.88 3.08
C ILE A 9 -11.45 3.57 2.11
N LYS A 10 -12.52 4.37 2.15
CA LYS A 10 -13.79 4.09 1.44
C LYS A 10 -13.77 4.43 -0.06
N ARG A 11 -12.75 3.96 -0.78
CA ARG A 11 -12.65 4.04 -2.25
C ARG A 11 -11.78 2.92 -2.80
N LEU A 12 -11.91 2.66 -4.10
CA LEU A 12 -10.94 1.82 -4.81
C LEU A 12 -9.59 2.56 -4.93
N GLY A 13 -8.51 1.78 -4.88
CA GLY A 13 -7.17 2.26 -5.18
C GLY A 13 -7.07 2.76 -6.62
N GLN A 14 -6.21 3.76 -6.82
CA GLN A 14 -5.85 4.30 -8.12
C GLN A 14 -4.35 4.05 -8.36
N PRO A 15 -3.88 4.02 -9.63
CA PRO A 15 -2.45 3.88 -9.92
C PRO A 15 -1.56 4.86 -9.16
N ASP A 16 -2.05 6.10 -8.97
CA ASP A 16 -1.33 7.16 -8.28
C ASP A 16 -1.03 6.85 -6.80
N ASP A 17 -1.83 6.01 -6.14
CA ASP A 17 -1.62 5.59 -4.75
C ASP A 17 -0.34 4.75 -4.57
N HIS A 18 0.17 4.15 -5.65
CA HIS A 18 1.38 3.33 -5.63
C HIS A 18 2.66 4.13 -5.93
N VAL A 19 2.54 5.35 -6.48
CA VAL A 19 3.71 6.13 -6.91
C VAL A 19 4.64 6.44 -5.74
N GLY A 20 4.09 6.97 -4.63
CA GLY A 20 4.88 7.27 -3.43
C GLY A 20 5.55 6.03 -2.82
N PRO A 21 4.82 4.95 -2.52
CA PRO A 21 5.39 3.71 -2.00
C PRO A 21 6.48 3.09 -2.89
N VAL A 22 6.31 3.11 -4.22
CA VAL A 22 7.32 2.63 -5.17
C VAL A 22 8.57 3.51 -5.12
N LEU A 23 8.41 4.84 -5.14
CA LEU A 23 9.54 5.76 -5.03
C LEU A 23 10.28 5.58 -3.70
N PHE A 24 9.56 5.37 -2.59
CA PHE A 24 10.16 5.06 -1.30
C PHE A 24 11.03 3.78 -1.37
N LEU A 25 10.49 2.68 -1.88
CA LEU A 25 11.22 1.42 -1.98
C LEU A 25 12.45 1.49 -2.90
N LEU A 26 12.45 2.42 -3.86
CA LEU A 26 13.59 2.69 -4.75
C LEU A 26 14.58 3.74 -4.20
N SER A 27 14.27 4.35 -3.06
CA SER A 27 15.09 5.40 -2.46
C SER A 27 16.13 4.87 -1.47
N ASP A 28 17.12 5.70 -1.15
CA ASP A 28 18.12 5.40 -0.11
C ASP A 28 17.51 5.21 1.28
N GLU A 29 16.32 5.74 1.53
CA GLU A 29 15.62 5.57 2.81
C GLU A 29 15.13 4.13 3.03
N ALA A 30 14.96 3.36 1.96
CA ALA A 30 14.62 1.95 2.02
C ALA A 30 15.86 1.03 1.97
N LYS A 31 17.10 1.54 2.06
CA LYS A 31 18.34 0.76 1.84
C LYS A 31 18.53 -0.47 2.74
N TRP A 32 17.80 -0.56 3.85
CA TRP A 32 17.83 -1.70 4.77
C TRP A 32 16.60 -2.61 4.69
N ILE A 33 15.75 -2.41 3.68
CA ILE A 33 14.53 -3.18 3.44
C ILE A 33 14.78 -4.12 2.25
N THR A 34 14.70 -5.42 2.48
CA THR A 34 14.75 -6.44 1.42
C THR A 34 13.87 -7.63 1.79
N GLY A 35 13.32 -8.33 0.80
CA GLY A 35 12.44 -9.49 1.01
C GLY A 35 11.10 -9.17 1.70
N HIS A 36 10.70 -7.90 1.74
CA HIS A 36 9.48 -7.45 2.42
C HIS A 36 8.38 -7.05 1.42
N VAL A 37 7.13 -7.21 1.84
CA VAL A 37 5.94 -6.81 1.05
C VAL A 37 5.24 -5.66 1.76
N LEU A 38 5.31 -4.46 1.17
CA LEU A 38 4.58 -3.29 1.64
C LEU A 38 3.15 -3.32 1.08
N ALA A 39 2.16 -3.50 1.94
CA ALA A 39 0.75 -3.46 1.55
C ALA A 39 0.30 -2.02 1.28
N VAL A 40 -0.16 -1.76 0.05
CA VAL A 40 -0.76 -0.48 -0.38
C VAL A 40 -2.17 -0.80 -0.85
N ASP A 41 -3.07 -1.07 0.09
CA ASP A 41 -4.37 -1.71 -0.19
C ASP A 41 -5.58 -0.96 0.40
N GLY A 42 -5.38 0.25 0.92
CA GLY A 42 -6.45 1.01 1.56
C GLY A 42 -6.97 0.41 2.86
N GLY A 43 -6.19 -0.48 3.51
CA GLY A 43 -6.54 -1.16 4.75
C GLY A 43 -7.44 -2.37 4.51
N GLN A 44 -7.19 -3.13 3.45
CA GLN A 44 -7.92 -4.36 3.15
C GLN A 44 -7.47 -5.51 4.04
N VAL A 45 -6.16 -5.61 4.32
CA VAL A 45 -5.58 -6.69 5.12
C VAL A 45 -4.86 -6.10 6.33
N THR A 46 -5.24 -6.55 7.53
CA THR A 46 -4.43 -6.33 8.73
C THR A 46 -3.30 -7.36 8.76
N ARG A 47 -2.05 -6.91 8.62
CA ARG A 47 -0.88 -7.75 8.90
C ARG A 47 -0.50 -7.58 10.38
N ILE A 48 -0.58 -8.68 11.13
CA ILE A 48 -0.05 -8.84 12.49
C ILE A 48 1.34 -9.44 12.45
#